data_AF-A0A932H9P4-F1
#
_entry.id   AF-A0A932H9P4-F1
#
_cell.length_a   1.000
_cell.length_b   1.000
_cell.length_c   1.000
_cell.angle_alpha   90.00
_cell.angle_beta   90.00
_cell.angle_gamma   90.00
#
_symmetry.space_group_name_H-M   'P 1'
#
loop_
_entity.id
_entity.type
_entity.pdbx_description
1 polymer ?
#
loop_
_entity_poly.entity_id
_entity_poly.type
_entity_poly.pdbx_seq_one_letter_code
_entity_poly.pdbx_strand_id
1 'polypeptide(L)'
;KEVTDQVIQYALGLWGKEGADTMDPNVKDKILGRPRARELARWEPPEPSIQEIRSKMGGAGVTDEELLLRWALRKEDIEAMRVAGPPKEYISAMHPLVTLVHELTKRKDYHQIQVQKPGMSLILEKRQL
;
A
#
# COMPACT_ATOMS: atom_id res chain seq x y z
N LYS A 1 -5.38 20.61 -31.38
CA LYS A 1 -5.56 20.22 -29.95
C LYS A 1 -5.41 18.71 -29.84
N GLU A 2 -4.39 18.28 -29.10
CA GLU A 2 -4.04 16.87 -28.90
C GLU A 2 -4.87 16.27 -27.76
N VAL A 3 -5.16 14.97 -27.85
CA VAL A 3 -5.86 14.19 -26.83
C VAL A 3 -5.01 12.95 -26.57
N THR A 4 -4.72 12.67 -25.31
CA THR A 4 -3.88 11.53 -24.91
C THR A 4 -4.62 10.21 -25.09
N ASP A 5 -3.87 9.12 -25.22
CA ASP A 5 -4.43 7.77 -25.29
C ASP A 5 -5.31 7.46 -24.08
N GLN A 6 -4.95 7.92 -22.88
CA GLN A 6 -5.74 7.73 -21.65
C GLN A 6 -7.15 8.33 -21.75
N VAL A 7 -7.27 9.54 -22.32
CA VAL A 7 -8.57 10.20 -22.50
C VAL A 7 -9.40 9.49 -23.57
N ILE A 8 -8.75 9.00 -24.63
CA ILE A 8 -9.41 8.18 -25.66
C ILE A 8 -9.93 6.87 -25.05
N GLN A 9 -9.10 6.16 -24.28
CA GLN A 9 -9.48 4.92 -23.60
C GLN A 9 -10.63 5.14 -22.62
N TYR A 10 -10.63 6.27 -21.90
CA TYR A 10 -11.74 6.66 -21.03
C TYR A 10 -13.03 6.90 -21.83
N ALA A 11 -12.97 7.65 -22.94
CA ALA A 11 -14.12 7.86 -23.82
C ALA A 11 -14.63 6.58 -24.50
N LEU A 12 -13.75 5.59 -24.71
CA LEU A 12 -14.07 4.25 -25.19
C LEU A 12 -14.69 3.35 -24.09
N GLY A 13 -14.63 3.75 -22.82
CA GLY A 13 -15.15 2.98 -21.69
C GLY A 13 -14.23 1.87 -21.19
N LEU A 14 -12.95 1.87 -21.56
CA LEU A 14 -11.96 0.87 -21.11
C LEU A 14 -11.66 0.96 -19.60
N TRP A 15 -11.98 2.10 -18.97
CA TRP A 15 -11.80 2.35 -17.54
C TRP A 15 -13.12 2.39 -16.75
N GLY A 16 -14.19 1.84 -17.34
CA GLY A 16 -15.55 1.91 -16.82
C GLY A 16 -16.51 2.52 -17.83
N LYS A 17 -17.69 1.91 -18.01
CA LYS A 17 -18.65 2.33 -19.05
C LYS A 17 -19.43 3.57 -18.63
N GLU A 18 -19.70 3.71 -17.34
CA GLU A 18 -20.52 4.77 -16.76
C GLU A 18 -19.95 6.17 -17.05
N GLY A 19 -18.63 6.32 -16.93
CA GLY A 19 -17.93 7.58 -17.23
C GLY A 19 -17.94 7.93 -18.72
N ALA A 20 -17.82 6.91 -19.58
CA ALA A 20 -17.91 7.10 -21.02
C ALA A 20 -19.34 7.46 -21.46
N ASP A 21 -20.36 6.88 -20.84
CA ASP A 21 -21.76 7.05 -21.22
C ASP A 21 -22.36 8.38 -20.75
N THR A 22 -21.84 8.91 -19.64
CA THR A 22 -22.23 10.23 -19.10
C THR A 22 -21.44 11.40 -19.68
N MET A 23 -20.46 11.13 -20.55
CA MET A 23 -19.67 12.15 -21.23
C MET A 23 -20.53 12.98 -22.19
N ASP A 24 -20.29 14.30 -22.25
CA ASP A 24 -20.93 15.19 -23.24
C ASP A 24 -20.78 14.61 -24.67
N PRO A 25 -21.88 14.42 -25.42
CA PRO A 25 -21.83 13.76 -26.73
C PRO A 25 -20.93 14.48 -27.75
N ASN A 26 -20.87 15.81 -27.74
CA ASN A 26 -20.04 16.57 -28.68
C ASN A 26 -18.56 16.45 -28.34
N VAL A 27 -18.23 16.34 -27.05
CA VAL A 27 -16.86 16.07 -26.60
C VAL A 27 -16.46 14.63 -26.94
N LYS A 28 -17.33 13.66 -26.66
CA LYS A 28 -17.10 12.24 -26.96
C LYS A 28 -16.90 12.02 -28.45
N ASP A 29 -17.75 12.59 -29.30
CA ASP A 29 -17.63 12.50 -30.76
C ASP A 29 -16.31 13.10 -31.27
N LYS A 30 -15.93 14.28 -30.76
CA LYS A 30 -14.62 14.87 -31.09
C LYS A 30 -13.48 13.93 -30.71
N ILE A 31 -13.50 13.33 -29.51
CA ILE A 31 -12.46 12.40 -29.03
C ILE A 31 -12.40 11.16 -29.92
N LEU A 32 -13.54 10.49 -30.13
CA LEU A 32 -13.64 9.22 -30.83
C LEU A 32 -13.53 9.33 -32.35
N GLY A 33 -13.75 10.52 -32.93
CA GLY A 33 -13.55 10.77 -34.35
C GLY A 33 -12.09 10.73 -34.81
N ARG A 34 -11.13 10.63 -33.88
CA ARG A 34 -9.69 10.62 -34.20
C ARG A 34 -9.22 9.25 -34.74
N PRO A 35 -8.23 9.21 -35.66
CA PRO A 35 -7.65 7.95 -36.13
C PRO A 35 -7.14 7.06 -35.00
N ARG A 36 -6.45 7.66 -34.03
CA ARG A 36 -5.94 6.98 -32.83
C ARG A 36 -7.04 6.30 -32.01
N ALA A 37 -8.26 6.83 -32.00
CA ALA A 37 -9.39 6.21 -31.31
C ALA A 37 -9.86 4.93 -32.00
N ARG A 38 -9.75 4.83 -33.33
CA ARG A 38 -10.06 3.60 -34.06
C ARG A 38 -9.03 2.51 -33.81
N GLU A 39 -7.76 2.88 -33.63
CA GLU A 39 -6.70 1.96 -33.24
C GLU A 39 -6.95 1.43 -31.83
N LEU A 40 -7.19 2.33 -30.88
CA LEU A 40 -7.41 1.97 -29.47
C LEU A 40 -8.74 1.25 -29.23
N ALA A 41 -9.76 1.44 -30.08
CA ALA A 41 -11.01 0.68 -30.01
C ALA A 41 -10.84 -0.81 -30.33
N ARG A 42 -9.75 -1.20 -31.00
CA ARG A 42 -9.38 -2.60 -31.28
C ARG A 42 -8.31 -3.13 -30.36
N TRP A 43 -7.79 -2.28 -29.47
CA TRP A 43 -6.76 -2.65 -28.53
C TRP A 43 -7.41 -3.30 -27.30
N GLU A 44 -6.94 -4.48 -26.95
CA GLU A 44 -7.29 -5.16 -25.72
C GLU A 44 -6.13 -5.06 -24.73
N PRO A 45 -6.39 -4.72 -23.46
CA PRO A 45 -5.36 -4.75 -22.43
C PRO A 45 -4.73 -6.14 -22.34
N PRO A 46 -3.40 -6.25 -22.25
CA PRO A 46 -2.76 -7.54 -22.07
C PRO A 46 -3.17 -8.15 -20.72
N GLU A 47 -3.52 -9.43 -20.72
CA GLU A 47 -3.80 -10.23 -19.52
C GLU A 47 -2.63 -11.21 -19.27
N PRO A 48 -1.50 -10.74 -18.71
CA PRO A 48 -0.37 -11.62 -18.43
C PRO A 48 -0.69 -12.59 -17.30
N SER A 49 -0.17 -13.81 -17.41
CA SER A 49 -0.16 -14.79 -16.33
C SER A 49 0.72 -14.33 -15.16
N ILE A 50 0.46 -14.86 -13.97
CA ILE A 50 1.29 -14.59 -12.78
C ILE A 50 2.77 -14.97 -13.01
N GLN A 51 3.04 -16.00 -13.83
CA GLN A 51 4.41 -16.42 -14.15
C GLN A 51 5.14 -15.36 -15.00
N GLU A 52 4.46 -14.75 -15.96
CA GLU A 52 5.00 -13.67 -16.79
C GLU A 52 5.23 -12.40 -15.95
N ILE A 53 4.30 -12.09 -15.04
CA ILE A 53 4.47 -10.97 -14.11
C ILE A 53 5.70 -11.22 -13.23
N ARG A 54 5.84 -12.39 -12.60
CA ARG A 54 7.04 -12.70 -11.79
C ARG A 54 8.32 -12.61 -12.59
N SER A 55 8.32 -13.10 -13.83
CA SER A 55 9.48 -13.03 -14.71
C SER A 55 9.91 -11.59 -14.98
N LYS A 56 8.96 -10.67 -15.21
CA LYS A 56 9.23 -9.24 -15.38
C LYS A 56 9.67 -8.56 -14.08
N MET A 57 9.22 -9.07 -12.93
CA MET A 57 9.40 -8.44 -11.62
C MET A 57 10.53 -9.06 -10.78
N GLY A 58 11.44 -9.82 -11.38
CA GLY A 58 12.65 -10.34 -10.72
C GLY A 58 12.79 -11.86 -10.66
N GLY A 59 11.93 -12.60 -11.36
CA GLY A 59 12.02 -14.05 -11.55
C GLY A 59 11.21 -14.90 -10.56
N ALA A 60 11.31 -16.22 -10.73
CA ALA A 60 10.50 -17.21 -10.00
C ALA A 60 10.72 -17.23 -8.47
N GLY A 61 11.85 -16.70 -7.98
CA GLY A 61 12.17 -16.64 -6.55
C GLY A 61 11.54 -15.48 -5.79
N VAL A 62 10.79 -14.61 -6.46
CA VAL A 62 10.09 -13.48 -5.82
C VAL A 62 8.86 -13.98 -5.07
N THR A 63 8.78 -13.68 -3.78
CA THR A 63 7.62 -14.00 -2.94
C THR A 63 6.39 -13.18 -3.34
N ASP A 64 5.20 -13.59 -2.91
CA ASP A 64 3.95 -12.88 -3.26
C ASP A 64 3.94 -11.45 -2.71
N GLU A 65 4.43 -11.27 -1.49
CA GLU A 65 4.56 -9.95 -0.87
C GLU A 65 5.52 -9.06 -1.67
N GLU A 66 6.70 -9.57 -2.03
CA GLU A 66 7.68 -8.82 -2.80
C GLU A 66 7.17 -8.50 -4.21
N LEU A 67 6.41 -9.42 -4.82
CA LEU A 67 5.77 -9.20 -6.10
C LEU A 67 4.77 -8.03 -6.04
N LEU A 68 3.92 -8.01 -5.01
CA LEU A 68 2.94 -6.94 -4.79
C LEU A 68 3.62 -5.60 -4.53
N LEU A 69 4.68 -5.58 -3.72
CA LEU A 69 5.46 -4.36 -3.46
C LEU A 69 6.05 -3.80 -4.75
N ARG A 70 6.70 -4.64 -5.56
CA ARG A 70 7.28 -4.20 -6.85
C ARG A 70 6.22 -3.77 -7.85
N TRP A 71 5.03 -4.38 -7.82
CA TRP A 71 3.92 -4.03 -8.69
C TRP A 71 3.33 -2.65 -8.36
N ALA A 72 3.18 -2.34 -7.08
CA ALA A 72 2.50 -1.13 -6.63
C ALA A 72 3.44 0.08 -6.44
N LEU A 73 4.72 -0.15 -6.15
CA LEU A 73 5.65 0.88 -5.71
C LEU A 73 6.89 0.95 -6.60
N ARG A 74 7.55 2.12 -6.57
CA ARG A 74 8.83 2.28 -7.25
C ARG A 74 9.92 1.56 -6.46
N LYS A 75 10.97 1.13 -7.16
CA LYS A 75 12.14 0.48 -6.53
C LYS A 75 12.74 1.36 -5.43
N GLU A 76 12.87 2.66 -5.69
CA GLU A 76 13.42 3.62 -4.72
C GLU A 76 12.60 3.69 -3.42
N ASP A 77 11.27 3.62 -3.53
CA ASP A 77 10.36 3.66 -2.38
C ASP A 77 10.48 2.38 -1.54
N ILE A 78 10.59 1.22 -2.19
CA ILE A 78 10.79 -0.08 -1.52
C ILE A 78 12.12 -0.09 -0.76
N GLU A 79 13.21 0.39 -1.38
CA GLU A 79 14.50 0.49 -0.68
C GLU A 79 14.44 1.48 0.49
N ALA A 80 13.79 2.63 0.32
CA ALA A 80 13.60 3.60 1.39
C ALA A 80 12.81 3.01 2.56
N MET A 81 11.74 2.23 2.29
CA MET A 81 10.97 1.53 3.32
C MET A 81 11.81 0.50 4.07
N ARG A 82 12.65 -0.27 3.36
CA ARG A 82 13.57 -1.24 3.99
C ARG A 82 14.59 -0.56 4.89
N VAL A 83 15.14 0.58 4.45
CA VAL A 83 16.08 1.38 5.25
C VAL A 83 15.40 2.00 6.47
N ALA A 84 14.14 2.45 6.33
CA ALA A 84 13.36 3.00 7.44
C ALA A 84 13.08 1.97 8.54
N GLY A 85 13.04 0.67 8.17
CA GLY A 85 12.77 -0.42 9.09
C GLY A 85 11.28 -0.54 9.44
N PRO A 86 10.92 -1.44 10.37
CA PRO A 86 9.53 -1.65 10.75
C PRO A 86 8.92 -0.37 11.33
N PRO A 87 7.59 -0.19 11.21
CA PRO A 87 6.90 0.91 11.85
C PRO A 87 7.29 0.99 13.32
N LYS A 88 7.67 2.19 13.77
CA LYS A 88 7.90 2.41 15.20
C LYS A 88 6.59 2.14 15.93
N GLU A 89 6.60 1.22 16.88
CA GLU A 89 5.53 1.12 17.86
C GLU A 89 5.55 2.40 18.69
N TYR A 90 4.78 3.39 18.25
CA TYR A 90 4.54 4.56 19.07
C TYR A 90 3.64 4.12 20.21
N ILE A 91 4.25 3.95 21.38
CA ILE A 91 3.53 3.92 22.64
C ILE A 91 2.95 5.32 22.84
N SER A 92 1.78 5.55 22.26
CA SER A 92 1.11 6.85 22.28
C SER A 92 0.47 7.09 23.64
N ALA A 93 0.22 8.36 23.96
CA ALA A 93 -0.54 8.77 25.14
C ALA A 93 -1.97 8.19 25.21
N MET A 94 -2.43 7.50 24.15
CA MET A 94 -3.69 6.75 24.13
C MET A 94 -3.67 5.51 25.03
N HIS A 95 -2.49 5.00 25.36
CA HIS A 95 -2.34 3.82 26.21
C HIS A 95 -1.35 4.10 27.37
N PRO A 96 -1.67 5.04 28.27
CA PRO A 96 -0.73 5.50 29.30
C PRO A 96 -0.28 4.38 30.24
N LEU A 97 -1.10 3.34 30.43
CA LEU A 97 -0.74 2.16 31.21
C LEU A 97 0.30 1.29 30.49
N VAL A 98 0.20 1.13 29.17
CA VAL A 98 1.20 0.39 28.38
C VAL A 98 2.53 1.15 28.38
N THR A 99 2.49 2.48 28.28
CA THR A 99 3.68 3.34 28.46
C THR A 99 4.31 3.15 29.82
N LEU A 100 3.52 3.22 30.89
CA LEU A 100 4.03 3.06 32.23
C LEU A 100 4.69 1.68 32.41
N VAL A 101 4.04 0.60 31.98
CA VAL A 101 4.59 -0.76 32.06
C VAL A 101 5.90 -0.85 31.27
N HIS A 102 5.95 -0.32 30.05
CA HIS A 102 7.16 -0.34 29.21
C HIS A 102 8.32 0.45 29.80
N GLU A 103 8.07 1.63 30.39
CA GLU A 103 9.14 2.39 31.04
C GLU A 103 9.63 1.71 32.33
N LEU A 104 8.73 1.05 33.08
CA LEU A 104 9.09 0.28 34.26
C LEU A 104 9.92 -0.97 33.90
N THR A 105 9.67 -1.65 32.78
CA THR A 105 10.49 -2.81 32.36
C THR A 105 11.92 -2.43 31.96
N LYS A 106 12.18 -1.17 31.60
CA LYS A 106 13.53 -0.68 31.30
C LYS A 106 14.37 -0.42 32.55
N ARG A 107 13.76 -0.29 33.72
CA ARG A 107 14.44 -0.03 34.99
C ARG A 107 15.11 -1.31 35.50
N LYS A 108 16.42 -1.43 35.25
CA LYS A 108 17.24 -2.58 35.65
C LYS A 108 17.79 -2.49 37.08
N ASP A 109 17.60 -1.34 37.73
CA ASP A 109 18.00 -1.00 39.09
C ASP A 109 17.14 -1.66 40.18
N TYR A 110 15.98 -2.20 39.81
CA TYR A 110 15.06 -2.87 40.75
C TYR A 110 14.81 -4.32 40.35
N HIS A 111 14.72 -5.21 41.36
CA HIS A 111 14.37 -6.62 41.16
C HIS A 111 12.86 -6.84 41.04
N GLN A 112 12.07 -6.03 41.75
CA GLN A 112 10.63 -6.11 41.80
C GLN A 112 10.03 -4.71 41.86
N ILE A 113 8.94 -4.49 41.13
CA ILE A 113 8.18 -3.24 41.13
C ILE A 113 6.70 -3.60 41.34
N GLN A 114 6.07 -3.01 42.35
CA GLN A 114 4.65 -3.21 42.65
C GLN A 114 3.90 -1.87 42.58
N VAL A 115 2.77 -1.86 41.89
CA VAL A 115 1.88 -0.69 41.76
C VAL A 115 0.46 -1.09 42.14
N GLN A 116 -0.14 -0.37 43.09
CA GLN A 116 -1.52 -0.60 43.55
C GLN A 116 -2.35 0.68 43.46
N LYS A 117 -3.59 0.52 42.97
CA LYS A 117 -4.67 1.51 43.04
C LYS A 117 -6.01 0.77 43.16
N PRO A 118 -7.11 1.44 43.56
CA PRO A 118 -8.43 0.80 43.58
C PRO A 118 -8.76 0.15 42.22
N GLY A 119 -9.05 -1.16 42.23
CA GLY A 119 -9.39 -1.93 41.02
C GLY A 119 -8.22 -2.33 40.12
N MET A 120 -6.96 -2.09 40.51
CA MET A 120 -5.79 -2.52 39.73
C MET A 120 -4.57 -2.80 40.64
N SER A 121 -3.94 -3.96 40.44
CA SER A 121 -2.65 -4.31 41.02
C SER A 121 -1.73 -4.82 39.92
N LEU A 122 -0.49 -4.37 39.90
CA LEU A 122 0.54 -4.79 38.95
C LEU A 122 1.81 -5.16 39.73
N ILE A 123 2.41 -6.31 39.41
CA ILE A 123 3.71 -6.76 39.91
C ILE A 123 4.59 -7.08 38.71
N LEU A 124 5.77 -6.47 38.67
CA LEU A 124 6.83 -6.71 37.70
C LEU A 124 8.02 -7.31 38.45
N GLU A 125 8.49 -8.48 38.01
CA GLU A 125 9.63 -9.16 38.62
C GLU A 125 10.66 -9.56 37.58
N LYS A 126 11.94 -9.30 37.92
CA LYS A 126 13.06 -9.80 37.14
C LYS A 126 13.24 -11.28 37.42
N ARG A 127 12.88 -12.14 36.45
CA ARG A 127 13.21 -13.57 36.51
C ARG A 127 14.72 -13.75 36.36
N GLN A 128 15.35 -14.36 37.35
CA GLN A 128 16.68 -14.93 37.18
C GLN A 128 16.52 -16.29 36.49
N LEU A 129 17.16 -16.44 35.34
CA LEU A 129 17.43 -17.74 34.71
C LEU A 129 18.74 -18.27 35.24
#